data_AF-A0A2W6CQI3-F1
#
_entry.id   AF-A0A2W6CQI3-F1
#
_cell.length_a   1.000
_cell.length_b   1.000
_cell.length_c   1.000
_cell.angle_alpha   90.00
_cell.angle_beta   90.00
_cell.angle_gamma   90.00
#
_symmetry.space_group_name_H-M   'P 1'
#
loop_
_entity.id
_entity.type
_entity.pdbx_description
1 polymer ?
#
loop_
_entity_poly.entity_id
_entity_poly.type
_entity_poly.pdbx_seq_one_letter_code
_entity_poly.pdbx_strand_id
1 'polypeptide(L)'
;MRFVEQTTPRGRAVLVPTPLPRLPIEQALATVALPLHLNWSVPGRQFPMRDRSQRARVYEIVLREGGPEDVLTYIDGVLLIDLWDELVLPRDIRAAWAAVVESAVPVARAASDTTSTS
;
A
#
# COMPACT_ATOMS: atom_id res chain seq x y z
N MET A 1 7.98 3.58 -12.64
CA MET A 1 7.22 4.06 -11.47
C MET A 1 8.02 5.15 -10.78
N ARG A 2 7.41 6.25 -10.32
CA ARG A 2 8.10 7.27 -9.52
C ARG A 2 7.87 7.02 -8.03
N PHE A 3 8.89 7.28 -7.23
CA PHE A 3 8.81 7.34 -5.78
C PHE A 3 9.21 8.73 -5.30
N VAL A 4 8.60 9.17 -4.22
CA VAL A 4 8.96 10.38 -3.49
C VAL A 4 9.43 10.01 -2.11
N GLU A 5 10.51 10.64 -1.68
CA GLU A 5 10.99 10.51 -0.30
C GLU A 5 10.15 11.41 0.60
N GLN A 6 9.57 10.83 1.64
CA GLN A 6 8.87 11.55 2.69
C GLN A 6 9.64 11.38 3.99
N THR A 7 10.12 12.50 4.52
CA THR A 7 10.74 12.53 5.84
C THR A 7 9.64 12.52 6.89
N THR A 8 9.61 11.45 7.67
CA THR A 8 8.70 11.35 8.81
C THR A 8 9.09 12.34 9.91
N PRO A 9 8.18 12.72 10.82
CA PRO A 9 8.50 13.59 11.95
C PRO A 9 9.63 13.08 12.86
N ARG A 10 9.94 11.78 12.80
CA ARG A 10 11.05 11.16 13.55
C ARG A 10 12.37 11.12 12.77
N GLY A 11 12.43 11.76 11.60
CA GLY A 11 13.63 11.84 10.75
C GLY A 11 13.90 10.61 9.88
N ARG A 12 13.04 9.59 9.92
CA ARG A 12 13.13 8.43 9.01
C ARG A 12 12.59 8.82 7.63
N ALA A 13 13.37 8.54 6.59
CA ALA A 13 12.92 8.62 5.20
C ALA A 13 12.05 7.41 4.83
N VAL A 14 10.92 7.66 4.17
CA VAL A 14 10.01 6.64 3.63
C VAL A 14 9.81 6.93 2.15
N LEU A 15 10.07 5.94 1.29
CA LEU A 15 9.85 6.06 -0.16
C LEU A 15 8.43 5.63 -0.50
N VAL A 16 7.61 6.58 -0.95
CA VAL A 16 6.19 6.37 -1.26
C VAL A 16 5.98 6.48 -2.78
N PRO A 17 5.26 5.56 -3.43
CA PRO A 17 5.04 5.62 -4.88
C PRO A 17 4.11 6.79 -5.25
N THR A 18 4.25 7.30 -6.47
CA THR A 18 3.32 8.26 -7.07
C THR A 18 3.09 7.89 -8.54
N PRO A 19 1.96 7.28 -8.94
CA PRO A 19 0.78 6.84 -8.16
C PRO A 19 0.95 5.46 -7.50
N LEU A 20 -0.09 4.95 -6.80
CA LEU A 20 -0.10 3.57 -6.28
C LEU A 20 0.07 2.52 -7.39
N PRO A 21 0.85 1.45 -7.16
CA PRO A 21 1.01 0.36 -8.12
C PRO A 21 -0.30 -0.36 -8.40
N ARG A 22 -0.43 -0.90 -9.61
CA ARG A 22 -1.47 -1.87 -9.95
C ARG A 22 -0.80 -3.14 -10.42
N LEU A 23 -1.06 -4.23 -9.73
CA LEU A 23 -0.52 -5.53 -10.10
C LEU A 23 -1.53 -6.28 -10.97
N PRO A 24 -1.06 -7.09 -11.92
CA PRO A 24 -1.90 -8.11 -12.52
C PRO A 24 -2.55 -8.98 -11.43
N ILE A 25 -3.83 -9.31 -11.59
CA ILE A 25 -4.62 -9.94 -10.52
C ILE A 25 -4.05 -11.29 -10.08
N GLU A 26 -3.44 -12.02 -11.01
CA GLU A 26 -2.76 -13.29 -10.74
C GLU A 26 -1.55 -13.12 -9.81
N GLN A 27 -0.85 -11.99 -9.90
CA GLN A 27 0.28 -11.66 -9.02
C GLN A 27 -0.22 -11.12 -7.69
N ALA A 28 -1.20 -10.20 -7.72
CA ALA A 28 -1.80 -9.62 -6.52
C ALA A 28 -2.40 -10.66 -5.57
N LEU A 29 -2.85 -11.79 -6.12
CA LEU A 29 -3.49 -12.90 -5.40
C LEU A 29 -2.65 -14.18 -5.41
N ALA A 30 -1.37 -14.11 -5.78
CA ALA A 30 -0.48 -15.27 -5.76
C ALA A 30 -0.17 -15.73 -4.32
N THR A 31 0.30 -16.97 -4.17
CA THR A 31 1.03 -17.33 -2.95
C THR A 31 2.46 -16.86 -3.08
N VAL A 32 2.92 -16.03 -2.15
CA VAL A 32 4.26 -15.42 -2.19
C VAL A 32 5.11 -15.88 -1.01
N ALA A 33 6.42 -15.89 -1.20
CA ALA A 33 7.38 -15.93 -0.11
C ALA A 33 8.11 -14.59 -0.07
N LEU A 34 8.31 -14.06 1.13
CA LEU A 34 9.05 -12.82 1.31
C LEU A 34 10.57 -13.09 1.28
N PRO A 35 11.36 -12.21 0.65
CA PRO A 35 12.82 -12.28 0.69
C PRO A 35 13.33 -12.11 2.12
N LEU A 36 14.58 -12.53 2.35
CA LEU A 36 15.16 -12.59 3.69
C LEU A 36 15.20 -11.22 4.38
N HIS A 37 15.38 -10.12 3.64
CA HIS A 37 15.41 -8.77 4.23
C HIS A 37 14.03 -8.34 4.78
N LEU A 38 12.94 -8.89 4.25
CA LEU A 38 11.58 -8.63 4.74
C LEU A 38 11.14 -9.63 5.81
N ASN A 39 11.62 -10.88 5.74
CA ASN A 39 11.21 -11.94 6.66
C ASN A 39 12.39 -12.81 7.11
N TRP A 40 13.29 -12.20 7.89
CA TRP A 40 14.46 -12.86 8.45
C TRP A 40 14.10 -13.95 9.49
N SER A 41 12.94 -13.83 10.14
CA SER A 41 12.54 -14.72 11.24
C SER A 41 12.04 -16.10 10.79
N VAL A 42 11.37 -16.16 9.63
CA VAL A 42 10.84 -17.43 9.08
C VAL A 42 11.06 -17.47 7.57
N PRO A 43 12.30 -17.69 7.11
CA PRO A 43 12.62 -17.76 5.69
C PRO A 43 11.76 -18.81 4.97
N GLY A 44 11.30 -18.51 3.76
CA GLY A 44 10.50 -19.45 2.96
C GLY A 44 9.06 -19.63 3.42
N ARG A 45 8.59 -18.92 4.45
CA ARG A 45 7.17 -18.90 4.80
C ARG A 45 6.36 -18.41 3.60
N GLN A 46 5.34 -19.19 3.24
CA GLN A 46 4.40 -18.87 2.18
C GLN A 46 3.22 -18.07 2.74
N PHE A 47 2.82 -17.05 1.99
CA PHE A 47 1.69 -16.17 2.28
C PHE A 47 0.71 -16.23 1.09
N PRO A 48 -0.43 -16.91 1.23
CA PRO A 48 -1.48 -16.88 0.22
C PRO A 48 -2.09 -15.48 0.16
N MET A 49 -1.78 -14.68 -0.86
CA MET A 49 -2.27 -13.28 -0.94
C MET A 49 -3.79 -13.19 -1.22
N ARG A 50 -4.44 -14.31 -1.55
CA ARG A 50 -5.92 -14.43 -1.57
C ARG A 50 -6.53 -14.31 -0.18
N ASP A 51 -5.85 -14.79 0.85
CA ASP A 51 -6.28 -14.64 2.23
C ASP A 51 -6.08 -13.17 2.64
N ARG A 52 -7.18 -12.52 3.06
CA ARG A 52 -7.18 -11.10 3.43
C ARG A 52 -6.20 -10.81 4.58
N SER A 53 -6.16 -11.67 5.59
CA SER A 53 -5.32 -11.48 6.77
C SER A 53 -3.83 -11.67 6.44
N GLN A 54 -3.51 -12.65 5.60
CA GLN A 54 -2.13 -12.88 5.15
C GLN A 54 -1.66 -11.74 4.23
N ARG A 55 -2.53 -11.23 3.36
CA ARG A 55 -2.25 -10.06 2.52
C ARG A 55 -2.01 -8.80 3.36
N ALA A 56 -2.87 -8.53 4.34
CA ALA A 56 -2.68 -7.44 5.29
C ALA A 56 -1.31 -7.54 5.97
N ARG A 57 -0.94 -8.75 6.41
CA ARG A 57 0.36 -8.99 7.05
C ARG A 57 1.54 -8.69 6.12
N VAL A 58 1.48 -9.12 4.87
CA VAL A 58 2.53 -8.82 3.87
C VAL A 58 2.60 -7.32 3.61
N TYR A 59 1.47 -6.63 3.50
CA TYR A 59 1.43 -5.19 3.26
C TYR A 59 2.03 -4.40 4.42
N GLU A 60 1.72 -4.77 5.67
CA GLU A 60 2.35 -4.19 6.84
C GLU A 60 3.88 -4.32 6.79
N ILE A 61 4.40 -5.51 6.44
CA ILE A 61 5.84 -5.75 6.37
C ILE A 61 6.47 -4.88 5.27
N VAL A 62 5.91 -4.88 4.07
CA VAL A 62 6.46 -4.14 2.92
C VAL A 62 6.41 -2.63 3.14
N LEU A 63 5.32 -2.09 3.68
CA LEU A 63 5.21 -0.65 3.96
C LEU A 63 6.17 -0.18 5.06
N ARG A 64 6.51 -1.07 6.00
CA ARG A 64 7.40 -0.75 7.12
C ARG A 64 8.87 -0.92 6.80
N GLU A 65 9.22 -1.99 6.08
CA GLU A 65 10.62 -2.42 5.93
C GLU A 65 11.07 -2.52 4.47
N GLY A 66 10.14 -2.46 3.52
CA GLY A 66 10.42 -2.64 2.09
C GLY A 66 10.91 -1.39 1.38
N GLY A 67 11.67 -1.63 0.30
CA GLY A 67 12.07 -0.60 -0.65
C GLY A 67 11.12 -0.50 -1.85
N PRO A 68 11.44 0.37 -2.83
CA PRO A 68 10.66 0.54 -4.05
C PRO A 68 10.38 -0.76 -4.81
N GLU A 69 11.37 -1.66 -4.89
CA GLU A 69 11.22 -2.95 -5.57
C GLU A 69 10.22 -3.87 -4.85
N ASP A 70 10.27 -3.92 -3.52
CA ASP A 70 9.32 -4.69 -2.71
C ASP A 70 7.90 -4.16 -2.88
N VAL A 71 7.74 -2.82 -2.88
CA VAL A 71 6.45 -2.17 -3.14
C VAL A 71 5.90 -2.57 -4.50
N LEU A 72 6.73 -2.52 -5.54
CA LEU A 72 6.34 -2.90 -6.90
C LEU A 72 6.07 -4.39 -7.08
N THR A 73 6.60 -5.22 -6.19
CA THR A 73 6.43 -6.67 -6.25
C THR A 73 5.17 -7.13 -5.52
N TYR A 74 4.87 -6.53 -4.37
CA TYR A 74 3.87 -7.07 -3.44
C TYR A 74 2.61 -6.22 -3.30
N ILE A 75 2.66 -4.91 -3.56
CA ILE A 75 1.54 -4.01 -3.30
C ILE A 75 0.69 -3.83 -4.56
N ASP A 76 -0.60 -4.17 -4.47
CA ASP A 76 -1.62 -3.65 -5.38
C ASP A 76 -2.36 -2.52 -4.68
N GLY A 77 -2.45 -1.38 -5.35
CA GLY A 77 -3.02 -0.15 -4.82
C GLY A 77 -4.50 -0.24 -4.48
N VAL A 78 -5.29 -0.99 -5.24
CA VAL A 78 -6.72 -1.15 -4.94
C VAL A 78 -6.92 -2.04 -3.72
N LEU A 79 -6.18 -3.15 -3.65
CA LEU A 79 -6.20 -4.00 -2.47
C LEU A 79 -5.63 -3.30 -1.23
N LEU A 80 -4.69 -2.37 -1.41
CA LEU A 80 -4.14 -1.57 -0.31
C LEU A 80 -5.17 -0.59 0.22
N ILE A 81 -5.87 0.14 -0.66
CA ILE A 81 -6.95 1.05 -0.28
C ILE A 81 -8.03 0.30 0.50
N ASP A 82 -8.46 -0.86 -0.02
CA ASP A 82 -9.47 -1.70 0.61
C ASP A 82 -9.05 -2.23 1.99
N LEU A 83 -7.74 -2.44 2.22
CA LEU A 83 -7.19 -2.88 3.51
C LEU A 83 -6.78 -1.73 4.42
N TRP A 84 -6.80 -0.48 3.94
CA TRP A 84 -6.02 0.58 4.54
C TRP A 84 -6.35 0.82 6.01
N ASP A 85 -7.62 0.76 6.40
CA ASP A 85 -8.04 1.00 7.79
C ASP A 85 -7.80 -0.20 8.72
N GLU A 86 -7.55 -1.38 8.16
CA GLU A 86 -7.27 -2.61 8.91
C GLU A 86 -5.78 -2.79 9.24
N LEU A 87 -4.87 -2.13 8.48
CA LEU A 87 -3.43 -2.32 8.66
C LEU A 87 -2.91 -1.75 9.98
N VAL A 88 -2.12 -2.54 10.72
CA VAL A 88 -1.46 -2.10 11.94
C VAL A 88 -0.09 -1.52 11.61
N LEU A 89 -0.06 -0.21 11.33
CA LEU A 89 1.13 0.53 10.94
C LEU A 89 1.62 1.47 12.05
N PRO A 90 2.94 1.66 12.20
CA PRO A 90 3.48 2.80 12.92
C PRO A 90 2.89 4.12 12.39
N ARG A 91 2.59 5.06 13.29
CA ARG A 91 1.87 6.31 12.97
C ARG A 91 2.57 7.13 11.88
N ASP A 92 3.90 7.15 11.90
CA ASP A 92 4.74 7.85 10.93
C ASP A 92 4.68 7.22 9.53
N ILE A 93 4.72 5.89 9.44
CA ILE A 93 4.51 5.16 8.18
C ILE A 93 3.09 5.40 7.65
N ARG A 94 2.08 5.30 8.52
CA ARG A 94 0.69 5.58 8.15
C ARG A 94 0.53 7.00 7.60
N ALA A 95 1.13 8.01 8.26
CA ALA A 95 1.08 9.39 7.81
C ALA A 95 1.78 9.62 6.47
N ALA A 96 2.96 9.01 6.24
CA ALA A 96 3.68 9.14 4.98
C ALA A 96 2.88 8.58 3.79
N TRP A 97 2.18 7.45 3.99
CA TRP A 97 1.42 6.81 2.93
C TRP A 97 0.00 7.36 2.75
N ALA A 98 -0.58 8.03 3.76
CA ALA A 98 -1.95 8.53 3.74
C ALA A 98 -2.26 9.38 2.49
N ALA A 99 -1.37 10.32 2.13
CA ALA A 99 -1.60 11.21 1.00
C ALA A 99 -1.77 10.47 -0.35
N VAL A 100 -0.98 9.42 -0.60
CA VAL A 100 -1.10 8.65 -1.86
C VAL A 100 -2.32 7.72 -1.84
N VAL A 101 -2.70 7.20 -0.66
CA VAL A 101 -3.89 6.35 -0.52
C VAL A 101 -5.17 7.17 -0.67
N GLU A 102 -5.25 8.31 0.00
CA GLU A 102 -6.40 9.22 -0.02
C GLU A 102 -6.61 9.84 -1.41
N SER A 103 -5.52 10.25 -2.10
CA SER A 103 -5.62 10.80 -3.46
C SER A 103 -6.04 9.77 -4.50
N ALA A 104 -5.89 8.47 -4.23
CA ALA A 104 -6.31 7.41 -5.12
C ALA A 104 -7.80 7.03 -4.97
N VAL A 105 -8.44 7.42 -3.87
CA VAL A 105 -9.90 7.28 -3.70
C VAL A 105 -10.56 8.42 -4.46
N PRO A 106 -11.39 8.14 -5.49
CA PRO A 106 -12.14 9.18 -6.16
C PRO A 106 -13.07 9.82 -5.12
N VAL A 107 -12.83 11.09 -4.78
CA VAL A 107 -13.87 11.88 -4.13
C VAL A 107 -15.03 11.90 -5.11
N ALA A 108 -16.14 11.24 -4.76
CA ALA A 108 -17.36 11.33 -5.53
C ALA A 108 -17.67 12.82 -5.66
N ARG A 109 -17.47 13.39 -6.85
CA ARG A 109 -17.84 14.78 -7.11
C ARG A 109 -19.32 14.87 -6.79
N ALA A 110 -19.66 15.64 -5.76
CA ALA A 110 -21.05 15.97 -5.50
C ALA A 110 -21.63 16.51 -6.81
N ALA A 111 -22.61 15.79 -7.35
CA ALA A 111 -23.46 16.29 -8.40
C ALA A 111 -24.26 17.44 -7.80
N SER A 112 -23.70 18.64 -7.88
CA SER A 112 -24.35 19.89 -7.50
C SER A 112 -23.84 20.92 -8.47
N ASP A 113 -24.48 20.96 -9.65
CA ASP A 113 -24.75 22.17 -10.44
C ASP A 113 -25.37 21.78 -11.79
N THR A 114 -26.52 21.10 -11.72
CA THR A 114 -27.50 21.16 -12.80
C THR A 114 -28.88 21.28 -12.16
N THR A 115 -29.26 22.50 -11.77
CA THR A 115 -30.61 23.07 -11.93
C THR A 115 -30.56 24.49 -11.40
N SER A 116 -30.30 25.44 -12.28
CA SER A 116 -30.89 26.77 -12.15
C SER A 116 -31.37 27.19 -13.54
N THR A 117 -32.55 26.69 -13.86
CA THR A 117 -33.46 27.28 -14.85
C THR A 117 -34.20 28.39 -14.13
N SER A 118 -34.05 29.64 -14.59
CA SER A 118 -35.12 30.65 -14.79
C SER A 118 -34.50 31.95 -15.27
#